data_AF-A0A967HPZ8-F1
#
_entry.id   AF-A0A967HPZ8-F1
#
_cell.length_a   1.000
_cell.length_b   1.000
_cell.length_c   1.000
_cell.angle_alpha   90.00
_cell.angle_beta   90.00
_cell.angle_gamma   90.00
#
_symmetry.space_group_name_H-M   'P 1'
#
loop_
_entity.id
_entity.type
_entity.pdbx_description
1 polymer ?
#
loop_
_entity_poly.entity_id
_entity_poly.type
_entity_poly.pdbx_seq_one_letter_code
_entity_poly.pdbx_strand_id
1 'polypeptide(L)'
;MQRSPSSVRLPRRRAPRRAFLLLLLASSAAPAAAQDVDEAWVRSHYDKREARVPMRDGVRLFTAIYTPRDAQGPFPILLFRTPYGVGPYGEDAYRSPLGPNPAFTRDGYIFVYQDVR
;
A
#
# COMPACT_ATOMS: atom_id res chain seq x y z
N MET A 1 28.34 -78.49 21.05
CA MET A 1 28.48 -77.88 19.71
C MET A 1 27.57 -76.67 19.62
N GLN A 2 28.11 -75.48 19.93
CA GLN A 2 27.40 -74.20 19.87
C GLN A 2 27.62 -73.59 18.48
N ARG A 3 26.57 -73.10 17.82
CA ARG A 3 26.71 -72.17 16.69
C ARG A 3 25.86 -70.93 16.99
N SER A 4 26.54 -69.84 17.32
CA SER A 4 25.96 -68.49 17.51
C SER A 4 25.40 -67.95 16.20
N PRO A 5 24.31 -67.17 16.21
CA PRO A 5 23.88 -66.43 15.03
C PRO A 5 24.66 -65.10 14.94
N SER A 6 25.31 -64.90 13.79
CA SER A 6 26.04 -63.67 13.45
C SER A 6 25.07 -62.50 13.28
N SER A 7 25.19 -61.48 14.14
CA SER A 7 24.41 -60.25 14.04
C SER A 7 25.04 -59.30 13.01
N VAL A 8 24.40 -59.18 11.85
CA VAL A 8 24.74 -58.17 10.84
C VAL A 8 24.30 -56.79 11.36
N ARG A 9 25.26 -55.93 11.70
CA ARG A 9 25.00 -54.52 12.08
C ARG A 9 25.00 -53.64 10.83
N LEU A 10 23.85 -53.04 10.53
CA LEU A 10 23.74 -52.01 9.49
C LEU A 10 24.46 -50.72 9.93
N PRO A 11 25.15 -50.01 9.02
CA PRO A 11 25.83 -48.77 9.35
C PRO A 11 24.83 -47.65 9.60
N ARG A 12 24.89 -47.04 10.78
CA ARG A 12 24.16 -45.81 11.11
C ARG A 12 24.73 -44.64 10.30
N ARG A 13 24.08 -44.33 9.17
CA ARG A 13 24.33 -43.09 8.41
C ARG A 13 24.00 -41.89 9.32
N ARG A 14 25.03 -41.19 9.81
CA ARG A 14 24.86 -39.91 10.50
C ARG A 14 24.53 -38.85 9.45
N ALA A 15 23.30 -38.35 9.44
CA ALA A 15 22.89 -37.26 8.57
C ALA A 15 23.70 -35.97 8.89
N PRO A 16 24.11 -35.19 7.88
CA PRO A 16 24.91 -33.99 8.10
C PRO A 16 24.03 -32.85 8.64
N ARG A 17 23.99 -32.68 9.97
CA ARG A 17 23.26 -31.61 10.69
C ARG A 17 23.63 -30.18 10.25
N ARG A 18 24.78 -29.97 9.61
CA ARG A 18 25.26 -28.65 9.16
C ARG A 18 24.68 -28.21 7.81
N ALA A 19 24.30 -29.15 6.93
CA ALA A 19 23.68 -28.83 5.65
C ALA A 19 22.25 -28.29 5.83
N PHE A 20 21.58 -28.70 6.91
CA PHE A 20 20.21 -28.25 7.23
C PHE A 20 20.16 -26.78 7.70
N LEU A 21 21.22 -26.28 8.34
CA LEU A 21 21.28 -24.89 8.82
C LEU A 21 21.50 -23.86 7.69
N LEU A 22 22.25 -24.24 6.65
CA LEU A 22 22.49 -23.36 5.49
C LEU A 22 21.26 -23.27 4.57
N LEU A 23 20.41 -24.29 4.54
CA LEU A 23 19.15 -24.26 3.78
C LEU A 23 18.06 -23.42 4.46
N LEU A 24 18.12 -23.27 5.79
CA LEU A 24 17.19 -22.45 6.58
C LEU A 24 17.49 -20.94 6.51
N LEU A 25 18.72 -20.56 6.19
CA LEU A 25 19.11 -19.15 6.03
C LEU A 25 18.79 -18.58 4.64
N ALA A 26 18.51 -19.42 3.64
CA ALA A 26 18.22 -19.00 2.27
C ALA A 26 16.72 -18.75 1.99
N SER A 27 15.83 -19.11 2.92
CA SER A 27 14.37 -19.04 2.73
C SER A 27 13.69 -17.77 3.24
N SER A 28 14.44 -16.78 3.74
CA SER A 28 13.85 -15.53 4.27
C SER A 28 13.84 -14.36 3.28
N ALA A 29 14.28 -14.54 2.03
CA ALA A 29 14.14 -13.53 0.99
C ALA A 29 12.73 -13.60 0.39
N ALA A 30 11.72 -13.17 1.16
CA ALA A 30 10.40 -12.90 0.58
C ALA A 30 10.56 -11.72 -0.40
N PRO A 31 10.03 -11.81 -1.64
CA PRO A 31 10.01 -10.65 -2.52
C PRO A 31 9.21 -9.55 -1.84
N ALA A 32 9.78 -8.34 -1.74
CA ALA A 32 9.03 -7.16 -1.37
C ALA A 32 7.97 -6.94 -2.45
N ALA A 33 6.75 -7.42 -2.22
CA ALA A 33 5.62 -7.12 -3.07
C ALA A 33 5.47 -5.60 -3.10
N ALA A 34 5.50 -5.01 -4.30
CA ALA A 34 5.16 -3.61 -4.47
C ALA A 34 3.75 -3.41 -3.89
N GLN A 35 3.63 -2.56 -2.86
CA GLN A 35 2.32 -2.23 -2.31
C GLN A 35 1.54 -1.45 -3.36
N ASP A 36 0.46 -2.05 -3.85
CA ASP A 36 -0.50 -1.37 -4.70
C ASP A 36 -1.18 -0.26 -3.91
N VAL A 37 -1.39 0.88 -4.57
CA VAL A 37 -2.08 2.03 -3.95
C VAL A 37 -3.58 1.78 -4.05
N ASP A 38 -4.12 1.09 -3.06
CA ASP A 38 -5.55 0.83 -2.90
C ASP A 38 -6.22 1.86 -1.96
N GLU A 39 -7.52 1.74 -1.72
CA GLU A 39 -8.24 2.66 -0.84
C GLU A 39 -7.71 2.62 0.60
N ALA A 40 -7.36 1.43 1.12
CA ALA A 40 -6.88 1.27 2.48
C ALA A 40 -5.51 1.96 2.66
N TRP A 41 -4.64 1.85 1.66
CA TRP A 41 -3.37 2.57 1.60
C TRP A 41 -3.60 4.07 1.56
N VAL A 42 -4.51 4.57 0.71
CA VAL A 42 -4.80 6.02 0.66
C VAL A 42 -5.32 6.51 2.00
N ARG A 43 -6.25 5.78 2.63
CA ARG A 43 -6.82 6.12 3.93
C ARG A 43 -5.76 6.21 5.03
N SER A 44 -4.76 5.33 5.02
CA SER A 44 -3.69 5.33 6.03
C SER A 44 -2.62 6.39 5.81
N HIS A 45 -2.45 6.92 4.58
CA HIS A 45 -1.40 7.90 4.25
C HIS A 45 -1.93 9.32 4.01
N TYR A 46 -3.23 9.49 3.75
CA TYR A 46 -3.85 10.77 3.43
C TYR A 46 -5.02 11.08 4.36
N ASP A 47 -5.18 12.37 4.65
CA ASP A 47 -6.39 12.94 5.23
C ASP A 47 -7.30 13.46 4.10
N LYS A 48 -8.56 13.01 4.09
CA LYS A 48 -9.62 13.57 3.26
C LYS A 48 -10.35 14.69 3.99
N ARG A 49 -10.63 15.79 3.30
CA ARG A 49 -11.54 16.87 3.74
C ARG A 49 -12.49 17.24 2.61
N GLU A 50 -13.72 17.57 2.95
CA GLU A 50 -14.70 18.09 1.99
C GLU A 50 -15.01 19.56 2.28
N ALA A 51 -15.08 20.38 1.22
CA ALA A 51 -15.31 21.80 1.33
C ALA A 51 -16.32 22.29 0.28
N ARG A 52 -16.98 23.41 0.60
CA ARG A 52 -17.88 24.14 -0.31
C ARG A 52 -17.23 25.46 -0.69
N VAL A 53 -16.37 25.43 -1.72
CA VAL A 53 -15.56 26.58 -2.14
C VAL A 53 -16.44 27.65 -2.78
N PRO A 54 -16.48 28.89 -2.26
CA PRO A 54 -17.29 29.96 -2.82
C PRO A 54 -16.67 30.53 -4.10
N MET A 55 -17.49 30.69 -5.13
CA MET A 55 -17.12 31.31 -6.41
C MET A 55 -17.52 32.79 -6.45
N ARG A 56 -17.04 33.52 -7.48
CA ARG A 56 -17.32 34.96 -7.68
C ARG A 56 -18.80 35.31 -7.82
N ASP A 57 -19.62 34.35 -8.24
CA ASP A 57 -21.06 34.48 -8.49
C ASP A 57 -21.90 34.04 -7.29
N GLY A 58 -21.28 33.72 -6.16
CA GLY A 58 -21.94 33.26 -4.94
C GLY A 58 -22.27 31.76 -4.90
N VAL A 59 -22.09 31.03 -6.01
CA VAL A 59 -22.26 29.57 -6.02
C VAL A 59 -21.13 28.91 -5.24
N ARG A 60 -21.43 27.82 -4.53
CA ARG A 60 -20.44 27.04 -3.77
C ARG A 60 -20.25 25.66 -4.39
N LEU A 61 -19.04 25.37 -4.88
CA LEU A 61 -18.71 24.10 -5.51
C LEU A 61 -18.22 23.09 -4.48
N PHE A 62 -18.67 21.84 -4.61
CA PHE A 62 -18.15 20.73 -3.82
C PHE A 62 -16.70 20.45 -4.19
N THR A 63 -15.85 20.27 -3.19
CA THR A 63 -14.41 20.01 -3.38
C THR A 63 -13.92 19.00 -2.34
N ALA A 64 -13.39 17.86 -2.78
CA ALA A 64 -12.71 16.89 -1.95
C ALA A 64 -11.19 17.11 -2.03
N ILE A 65 -10.54 17.21 -0.88
CA ILE A 65 -9.12 17.54 -0.73
C ILE A 65 -8.44 16.39 0.01
N TYR A 66 -7.40 15.82 -0.59
CA TYR A 66 -6.56 14.79 0.00
C TYR A 66 -5.19 15.39 0.30
N THR A 67 -4.83 15.45 1.59
CA THR A 67 -3.54 15.96 2.05
C THR A 67 -2.72 14.81 2.63
N PRO A 68 -1.44 14.62 2.27
CA PRO A 68 -0.60 13.60 2.91
C PRO A 68 -0.52 13.86 4.42
N ARG A 69 -0.61 12.81 5.24
CA ARG A 69 -0.54 12.93 6.71
C ARG A 69 0.81 13.45 7.19
N ASP A 70 1.88 13.09 6.48
CA ASP A 70 3.25 13.50 6.79
C ASP A 70 3.65 14.82 6.09
N ALA A 71 2.66 15.59 5.61
CA ALA A 71 2.91 16.85 4.90
C ALA A 71 3.50 17.92 5.83
N GLN A 72 4.82 18.07 5.82
CA GLN A 72 5.54 19.18 6.45
C GLN A 72 6.04 20.19 5.41
N GLY A 73 5.47 21.40 5.40
CA GLY A 73 5.85 22.47 4.47
C GLY A 73 4.99 22.54 3.21
N PRO A 74 5.41 23.30 2.18
CA PRO A 74 4.64 23.47 0.95
C PRO A 74 4.68 22.21 0.07
N PHE A 75 3.52 21.69 -0.32
CA PHE A 75 3.38 20.58 -1.26
C PHE A 75 2.70 21.02 -2.56
N PRO A 76 3.07 20.40 -3.69
CA PRO A 76 2.38 20.65 -4.95
C PRO A 76 0.94 20.14 -4.92
N ILE A 77 0.04 20.85 -5.59
CA ILE A 77 -1.38 20.51 -5.72
C ILE A 77 -1.68 20.05 -7.14
N LEU A 78 -2.36 18.90 -7.26
CA LEU A 78 -3.02 18.48 -8.51
C LEU A 78 -4.53 18.71 -8.38
N LEU A 79 -5.04 19.65 -9.16
CA LEU A 79 -6.45 20.01 -9.21
C LEU A 79 -7.16 19.35 -10.40
N PHE A 80 -8.22 18.62 -10.12
CA PHE A 80 -9.13 18.01 -11.09
C PHE A 80 -10.49 18.67 -10.97
N ARG A 81 -11.02 19.17 -12.09
CA ARG A 81 -12.38 19.71 -12.19
C ARG A 81 -13.12 18.92 -13.25
N THR A 82 -14.30 18.39 -12.92
CA THR A 82 -15.07 17.53 -13.84
C THR A 82 -16.59 17.73 -13.70
N PRO A 83 -17.36 17.66 -14.80
CA PRO A 83 -18.84 17.62 -14.78
C PRO A 83 -19.42 16.25 -14.47
N TYR A 84 -18.58 15.22 -14.33
CA TYR A 84 -19.03 13.83 -14.19
C TYR A 84 -19.11 13.34 -12.75
N GLY A 85 -19.11 14.26 -11.77
CA GLY A 85 -19.08 13.94 -10.35
C GLY A 85 -17.66 13.57 -9.86
N VAL A 86 -17.31 14.05 -8.66
CA VAL A 86 -16.00 13.75 -8.04
C VAL A 86 -16.04 12.74 -6.90
N GLY A 87 -17.15 12.01 -6.76
CA GLY A 87 -17.34 11.00 -5.72
C GLY A 87 -16.14 10.03 -5.58
N PRO A 88 -16.06 9.31 -4.44
CA PRO A 88 -17.09 9.17 -3.42
C PRO A 88 -17.23 10.40 -2.50
N TYR A 89 -18.46 10.64 -2.03
CA TYR A 89 -18.83 11.74 -1.11
C TYR A 89 -18.90 11.25 0.34
N GLY A 90 -18.63 12.15 1.29
CA GLY A 90 -18.52 11.88 2.72
C GLY A 90 -17.07 11.76 3.18
N GLU A 91 -16.75 12.30 4.35
CA GLU A 91 -15.37 12.40 4.86
C GLU A 91 -14.67 11.04 5.04
N ASP A 92 -15.42 9.97 5.32
CA ASP A 92 -14.91 8.60 5.50
C ASP A 92 -14.84 7.77 4.21
N ALA A 93 -15.30 8.33 3.08
CA ALA A 93 -15.34 7.62 1.80
C ALA A 93 -14.16 8.03 0.91
N TYR A 94 -13.14 7.18 0.79
CA TYR A 94 -11.88 7.52 0.13
C TYR A 94 -11.88 7.11 -1.34
N ARG A 95 -11.31 7.96 -2.19
CA ARG A 95 -11.05 7.64 -3.61
C ARG A 95 -9.75 6.84 -3.74
N SER A 96 -9.77 5.81 -4.58
CA SER A 96 -8.57 5.22 -5.16
C SER A 96 -8.83 4.87 -6.65
N PRO A 97 -7.88 5.15 -7.57
CA PRO A 97 -6.60 5.81 -7.32
C PRO A 97 -6.73 7.33 -7.12
N LEU A 98 -5.75 7.92 -6.42
CA LEU A 98 -5.51 9.36 -6.45
C LEU A 98 -4.59 9.73 -7.63
N GLY A 99 -4.90 10.83 -8.30
CA GLY A 99 -4.19 11.30 -9.49
C GLY A 99 -4.30 10.38 -10.71
N PRO A 100 -3.60 10.72 -11.80
CA PRO A 100 -3.54 9.92 -13.02
C PRO A 100 -2.54 8.76 -12.91
N ASN A 101 -1.63 8.81 -11.94
CA ASN A 101 -0.57 7.83 -11.76
C ASN A 101 -0.22 7.70 -10.26
N PRO A 102 -0.12 6.47 -9.72
CA PRO A 102 0.31 6.23 -8.33
C PRO A 102 1.64 6.88 -7.92
N ALA A 103 2.53 7.21 -8.87
CA ALA A 103 3.77 7.92 -8.59
C ALA A 103 3.51 9.25 -7.85
N PHE A 104 2.53 10.04 -8.27
CA PHE A 104 2.19 11.31 -7.61
C PHE A 104 1.71 11.10 -6.17
N THR A 105 1.00 10.00 -5.92
CA THR A 105 0.51 9.65 -4.59
C THR A 105 1.66 9.23 -3.67
N ARG A 106 2.66 8.54 -4.21
CA ARG A 106 3.87 8.17 -3.46
C ARG A 106 4.80 9.36 -3.22
N ASP A 107 4.82 10.32 -4.14
CA ASP A 107 5.61 11.56 -4.02
C ASP A 107 4.96 12.61 -3.10
N GLY A 108 3.78 12.31 -2.52
CA GLY A 108 3.15 13.17 -1.52
C GLY A 108 2.45 14.42 -2.09
N TYR A 109 1.92 14.34 -3.32
CA TYR A 109 1.11 15.43 -3.86
C TYR A 109 -0.19 15.61 -3.08
N ILE A 110 -0.66 16.85 -2.98
CA ILE A 110 -2.03 17.15 -2.55
C ILE A 110 -2.96 16.98 -3.75
N PHE A 111 -4.06 16.25 -3.57
CA PHE A 111 -5.06 16.05 -4.62
C PHE A 111 -6.34 16.81 -4.30
N VAL A 112 -6.83 17.57 -5.26
CA VAL A 112 -8.08 18.31 -5.14
C VAL A 112 -9.00 17.90 -6.27
N TYR A 113 -10.17 17.38 -5.92
CA TYR A 113 -11.23 17.04 -6.87
C TYR A 113 -12.42 17.94 -6.63
N GLN A 114 -12.85 18.67 -7.65
CA GLN A 114 -13.96 19.60 -7.56
C GLN A 114 -15.01 19.31 -8.63
N ASP A 115 -16.27 19.27 -8.22
CA ASP A 115 -17.39 19.28 -9.18
C ASP A 115 -17.44 20.63 -9.87
N VAL A 116 -17.58 20.62 -11.20
CA VAL A 116 -17.96 21.84 -11.90
C VAL A 116 -19.44 22.12 -11.69
N ARG A 117 -19.83 23.34 -12.07
CA ARG A 117 -21.21 23.78 -12.08
C ARG A 117 -22.04 23.03 -13.11
#